data_AF-A0A550GEL5-F1
#
_entry.id   AF-A0A550GEL5-F1
#
_cell.length_a   1.000
_cell.length_b   1.000
_cell.length_c   1.000
_cell.angle_alpha   90.00
_cell.angle_beta   90.00
_cell.angle_gamma   90.00
#
_symmetry.space_group_name_H-M   'P 1'
#
loop_
_entity.id
_entity.type
_entity.pdbx_description
1 polymer ?
#
loop_
_entity_poly.entity_id
_entity_poly.type
_entity_poly.pdbx_seq_one_letter_code
_entity_poly.pdbx_strand_id
1 'polypeptide(L)'
;MPEYLVLMKLNPGKIVDTLGDIRKLEERPLSGVDLCYSMNIFGAWDVGIWINAENSSEVLEFVQKKVKNLNGVTDVYTVPTFPHGNGVKTAKQAEEKTPAGT
;
A
#
# COMPACT_ATOMS: atom_id res chain seq x y z
N MET A 1 3.46 3.68 10.32
CA MET A 1 3.89 3.17 9.01
C MET A 1 3.32 4.08 7.94
N PRO A 2 4.13 4.63 7.02
CA PRO A 2 3.60 5.41 5.91
C PRO A 2 2.55 4.64 5.09
N GLU A 3 1.54 5.37 4.63
CA GLU A 3 0.45 4.86 3.81
C GLU A 3 0.79 4.96 2.31
N TYR A 4 0.34 3.97 1.56
CA TYR A 4 0.51 3.90 0.11
C TYR A 4 -0.77 3.39 -0.54
N LEU A 5 -1.13 4.00 -1.68
CA LEU A 5 -2.16 3.52 -2.57
C LEU A 5 -1.51 2.84 -3.78
N VAL A 6 -1.78 1.55 -3.98
CA VAL A 6 -1.30 0.77 -5.12
C VAL A 6 -2.46 0.60 -6.11
N LEU A 7 -2.35 1.24 -7.26
CA LEU A 7 -3.32 1.15 -8.36
C LEU A 7 -2.90 0.04 -9.32
N MET A 8 -3.88 -0.73 -9.79
CA MET A 8 -3.67 -1.83 -10.73
C MET A 8 -4.58 -1.71 -11.94
N LYS A 9 -3.99 -1.95 -13.11
CA LYS A 9 -4.71 -2.23 -14.34
C LYS A 9 -4.77 -3.74 -14.51
N LEU A 10 -5.94 -4.24 -14.90
CA LEU A 10 -6.21 -5.66 -15.07
C LEU A 10 -6.46 -5.99 -16.54
N ASN A 11 -6.08 -7.20 -16.94
CA ASN A 11 -6.43 -7.77 -18.23
C ASN A 11 -7.95 -8.01 -18.29
N PRO A 12 -8.67 -7.42 -19.26
CA PRO A 12 -10.13 -7.56 -19.37
C PRO A 12 -10.63 -9.01 -19.39
N GLY A 13 -9.87 -9.92 -19.99
CA GLY A 13 -10.21 -11.34 -20.06
C GLY A 13 -10.00 -12.13 -18.77
N LYS A 14 -9.43 -11.50 -17.72
CA LYS A 14 -9.11 -12.14 -16.44
C LYS A 14 -9.65 -11.40 -15.22
N ILE A 15 -10.39 -10.30 -15.40
CA ILE A 15 -10.82 -9.40 -14.30
C ILE A 15 -11.44 -10.17 -13.14
N VAL A 16 -12.42 -11.04 -13.40
CA VAL A 16 -13.16 -11.73 -12.33
C VAL A 16 -12.23 -12.59 -11.47
N ASP A 17 -11.33 -13.35 -12.12
CA ASP A 17 -10.37 -14.23 -11.44
C ASP A 17 -9.35 -13.39 -10.66
N THR A 18 -8.77 -12.36 -11.29
CA THR A 18 -7.78 -11.49 -10.62
C THR A 18 -8.38 -10.76 -9.42
N LEU A 19 -9.63 -10.29 -9.52
CA LEU A 19 -10.35 -9.71 -8.37
C LEU A 19 -10.58 -10.75 -7.26
N GLY A 20 -10.84 -12.00 -7.63
CA GLY A 20 -10.94 -13.11 -6.70
C GLY A 20 -9.65 -13.33 -5.92
N ASP A 21 -8.50 -13.28 -6.61
CA ASP A 21 -7.18 -13.45 -5.98
C ASP A 21 -6.80 -12.25 -5.09
N ILE A 22 -7.09 -11.02 -5.52
CA ILE A 22 -6.86 -9.82 -4.73
C ILE A 22 -7.62 -9.87 -3.40
N ARG A 23 -8.88 -10.34 -3.41
CA ARG A 23 -9.70 -10.47 -2.19
C ARG A 23 -9.20 -11.54 -1.22
N LYS A 24 -8.34 -12.46 -1.68
CA LYS A 24 -7.73 -13.52 -0.86
C LYS A 24 -6.35 -13.14 -0.35
N LEU A 25 -5.84 -11.95 -0.68
CA LEU A 25 -4.59 -11.47 -0.09
C LEU A 25 -4.74 -11.43 1.44
N GLU A 26 -3.72 -11.93 2.12
CA GLU A 26 -3.64 -11.90 3.58
C GLU A 26 -3.60 -10.45 4.07
N GLU A 27 -4.13 -10.19 5.28
CA GLU A 27 -4.02 -8.89 5.95
C GLU A 27 -2.56 -8.46 6.14
N ARG A 28 -1.64 -9.42 6.21
CA ARG A 28 -0.19 -9.22 6.30
C ARG A 28 0.52 -10.00 5.20
N PRO A 29 0.49 -9.51 3.95
CA PRO A 29 0.98 -10.28 2.82
C PRO A 29 2.50 -10.45 2.83
N LEU A 30 3.24 -9.58 3.52
CA LEU A 30 4.69 -9.62 3.75
C LEU A 30 5.04 -9.01 5.10
N SER A 31 6.25 -9.30 5.61
CA SER A 31 6.80 -8.60 6.78
C SER A 31 6.87 -7.09 6.50
N GLY A 32 6.51 -6.27 7.47
CA GLY A 32 6.55 -4.81 7.33
C GLY A 32 5.52 -4.21 6.37
N VAL A 33 4.53 -4.98 5.90
CA VAL A 33 3.42 -4.53 5.06
C VAL A 33 2.09 -5.04 5.61
N ASP A 34 1.21 -4.12 5.98
CA ASP A 34 -0.18 -4.43 6.34
C ASP A 34 -1.11 -4.00 5.19
N LEU A 35 -1.96 -4.92 4.73
CA LEU A 35 -3.04 -4.68 3.79
C LEU A 35 -4.24 -4.08 4.54
N CYS A 36 -4.61 -2.84 4.24
CA CYS A 36 -5.74 -2.19 4.90
C CYS A 36 -7.07 -2.54 4.23
N TYR A 37 -7.17 -2.33 2.92
CA TYR A 37 -8.36 -2.71 2.15
C TYR A 37 -8.05 -2.71 0.65
N SER A 38 -8.90 -3.40 -0.12
CA SER A 38 -8.95 -3.31 -1.57
C SER A 38 -10.23 -2.59 -2.02
N MET A 39 -10.18 -1.90 -3.15
CA MET A 39 -11.30 -1.14 -3.70
C MET A 39 -11.38 -1.33 -5.21
N ASN A 40 -12.59 -1.47 -5.73
CA ASN A 40 -12.82 -1.41 -7.18
C ASN A 40 -12.74 0.06 -7.63
N ILE A 41 -12.17 0.31 -8.79
CA ILE A 41 -12.07 1.64 -9.39
C ILE A 41 -12.75 1.60 -10.75
N PHE A 42 -13.60 2.60 -11.02
CA PHE A 42 -14.15 2.83 -12.35
C PHE A 42 -13.35 3.95 -13.01
N GLY A 43 -12.62 3.64 -14.08
CA GLY A 43 -11.84 4.63 -14.82
C GLY A 43 -10.59 4.03 -15.45
N ALA A 44 -9.48 4.79 -15.42
CA ALA A 44 -8.22 4.35 -15.99
C ALA A 44 -7.66 3.10 -15.28
N TRP A 45 -7.81 3.03 -13.96
CA TRP A 45 -7.42 1.89 -13.12
C TRP A 45 -8.65 1.05 -12.76
N ASP A 46 -8.45 -0.24 -12.50
CA ASP A 46 -9.54 -1.18 -12.24
C ASP A 46 -9.66 -1.55 -10.75
N VAL A 47 -8.52 -1.57 -10.03
CA VAL A 47 -8.46 -1.80 -8.57
C VAL A 47 -7.43 -0.90 -7.91
N GLY A 48 -7.73 -0.49 -6.69
CA GLY A 48 -6.76 0.05 -5.74
C GLY A 48 -6.60 -0.86 -4.53
N ILE A 49 -5.39 -0.88 -3.96
CA ILE A 49 -5.11 -1.46 -2.65
C ILE A 49 -4.48 -0.38 -1.78
N TRP A 50 -5.01 -0.22 -0.57
CA TRP A 50 -4.41 0.62 0.46
C TRP A 50 -3.54 -0.23 1.39
N ILE A 51 -2.29 0.15 1.56
CA ILE A 51 -1.35 -0.52 2.47
C ILE A 51 -0.68 0.46 3.42
N ASN A 52 -0.30 -0.06 4.58
CA ASN A 52 0.70 0.53 5.45
C ASN A 52 2.01 -0.25 5.25
N ALA A 53 3.13 0.46 5.14
CA ALA A 53 4.44 -0.19 5.08
C ALA A 53 5.46 0.48 5.99
N GLU A 54 6.45 -0.26 6.48
CA GLU A 54 7.52 0.29 7.32
C GLU A 54 8.37 1.32 6.58
N ASN A 55 8.68 1.04 5.32
CA ASN A 55 9.50 1.89 4.46
C ASN A 55 9.21 1.60 2.97
N SER A 56 9.79 2.41 2.08
CA SER A 56 9.58 2.28 0.63
C SER A 56 10.14 0.99 0.03
N SER A 57 11.14 0.37 0.65
CA SER A 57 11.71 -0.90 0.17
C SER A 57 10.71 -2.04 0.34
N GLU A 58 9.99 -2.07 1.47
CA GLU A 58 8.93 -3.07 1.71
C GLU A 58 7.77 -2.91 0.72
N VAL A 59 7.42 -1.68 0.35
CA VAL A 59 6.43 -1.42 -0.69
C VAL A 59 6.88 -1.95 -2.05
N LEU A 60 8.14 -1.72 -2.41
CA LEU A 60 8.70 -2.23 -3.66
C LEU A 60 8.68 -3.76 -3.69
N GLU A 61 9.05 -4.39 -2.57
CA GLU A 61 9.03 -5.84 -2.43
C GLU A 61 7.61 -6.41 -2.53
N PHE A 62 6.63 -5.80 -1.85
CA PHE A 62 5.23 -6.15 -1.96
C PHE A 62 4.73 -6.08 -3.41
N VAL A 63 5.03 -4.99 -4.12
CA VAL A 63 4.64 -4.83 -5.52
C VAL A 63 5.26 -5.91 -6.39
N GLN A 64 6.56 -6.19 -6.23
CA GLN A 64 7.27 -7.15 -7.06
C GLN A 64 6.87 -8.60 -6.77
N LYS A 65 6.79 -8.99 -5.49
CA LYS A 65 6.59 -10.38 -5.08
C LYS A 65 5.12 -10.79 -4.98
N LYS A 66 4.23 -9.86 -4.67
CA LYS A 66 2.80 -10.16 -4.49
C LYS A 66 1.98 -9.62 -5.65
N VAL A 67 2.01 -8.30 -5.88
CA VAL A 67 1.08 -7.66 -6.82
C VAL A 67 1.36 -8.03 -8.28
N LYS A 68 2.61 -7.89 -8.76
CA LYS A 68 2.97 -8.21 -10.15
C LYS A 68 2.88 -9.69 -10.49
N ASN A 69 2.87 -10.56 -9.48
CA ASN A 69 2.72 -12.00 -9.64
C ASN A 69 1.24 -12.45 -9.70
N LEU A 70 0.29 -11.55 -9.44
CA LEU A 70 -1.13 -11.85 -9.63
C LEU A 70 -1.44 -12.01 -11.11
N ASN A 71 -2.01 -13.16 -11.46
CA ASN A 71 -2.38 -13.45 -12.84
C ASN A 71 -3.44 -12.46 -13.31
N GLY A 72 -3.14 -11.71 -14.36
CA GLY A 72 -4.04 -10.72 -14.95
C GLY A 72 -3.78 -9.28 -14.54
N VAL A 73 -2.82 -8.99 -13.65
CA VAL A 73 -2.31 -7.62 -13.48
C VAL A 73 -1.44 -7.25 -14.69
N THR A 74 -1.78 -6.15 -15.37
CA THR A 74 -1.04 -5.67 -16.56
C THR A 74 -0.22 -4.43 -16.28
N ASP A 75 -0.63 -3.61 -15.31
CA ASP A 75 0.11 -2.42 -14.90
C ASP A 75 -0.10 -2.14 -13.41
N VAL A 76 0.89 -1.51 -12.78
CA VAL A 76 0.89 -1.17 -11.35
C VAL A 76 1.47 0.22 -11.15
N TYR A 77 0.75 1.07 -10.43
CA TYR A 77 1.18 2.41 -10.07
C TYR A 77 1.06 2.64 -8.57
N THR A 78 2.19 2.90 -7.92
CA THR A 78 2.26 3.10 -6.46
C THR A 78 2.32 4.58 -6.13
N VAL A 79 1.38 5.04 -5.29
CA VAL A 79 1.27 6.41 -4.81
C VAL A 79 1.62 6.44 -3.32
N PRO A 80 2.72 7.09 -2.92
CA PRO A 80 2.95 7.44 -1.53
C PRO A 80 1.94 8.53 -1.10
N THR A 81 1.20 8.31 -0.01
CA THR A 81 0.12 9.24 0.39
C THR A 81 0.54 10.22 1.50
N PHE A 82 1.82 10.20 1.89
CA PHE A 82 2.36 11.16 2.85
C PHE A 82 2.61 12.54 2.20
N PRO A 83 2.40 13.64 2.94
CA PRO A 83 2.52 14.98 2.39
C PRO A 83 3.96 15.28 1.94
N HIS A 84 4.10 15.78 0.71
CA HIS A 84 5.35 16.41 0.28
C HIS A 84 5.55 17.70 1.10
N GLY A 85 6.58 17.71 1.95
CA GLY A 85 7.14 18.95 2.50
C GLY A 85 6.87 19.29 3.97
N ASN A 86 6.06 18.54 4.74
CA ASN A 86 5.82 18.87 6.16
C ASN A 86 5.73 17.68 7.16
N GLY A 87 6.03 16.46 6.73
CA GLY A 87 5.75 15.23 7.50
C GLY A 87 6.84 14.67 8.42
N VAL A 88 7.78 15.46 8.95
CA VAL A 88 8.81 14.95 9.91
C VAL A 88 8.84 15.70 11.26
N LYS A 89 7.94 16.66 11.50
CA LYS A 89 7.96 17.42 12.77
C LYS A 89 7.15 16.80 13.91
N THR A 90 6.30 15.80 13.66
CA THR A 90 5.39 15.31 14.71
C THR A 90 6.01 14.24 15.62
N ALA A 91 7.12 13.60 15.23
CA ALA A 91 7.79 12.61 16.09
C ALA A 91 8.70 13.25 17.15
N LYS A 92 9.29 14.44 16.90
CA LYS A 92 10.19 15.10 17.85
C LYS A 92 9.49 15.86 18.98
N GLN A 93 8.21 16.19 18.87
CA GLN A 93 7.48 16.91 19.93
C GLN A 93 6.86 16.02 21.01
N ALA A 94 6.87 14.68 20.83
CA ALA A 94 6.41 13.75 21.86
C ALA A 94 7.50 13.43 22.91
N GLU A 95 8.79 13.52 22.55
CA GLU A 95 9.90 13.29 23.48
C GLU A 95 10.28 14.54 24.31
N GLU A 96 9.92 15.75 23.86
CA GLU A 96 10.28 17.01 24.55
C GLU A 96 9.24 17.45 25.61
N LYS A 97 8.19 16.66 25.85
CA LYS A 97 7.16 16.94 26.88
C LYS A 97 7.23 16.06 28.13
N THR A 98 8.32 15.32 28.34
CA THR A 98 8.61 14.78 29.68
C THR A 98 9.44 15.84 30.42
N PRO A 99 8.88 16.59 31.38
CA PRO A 99 9.70 17.44 32.22
C PRO A 99 10.63 16.54 33.03
N ALA A 100 11.94 16.72 32.82
CA ALA A 100 12.93 16.26 33.77
C ALA A 100 12.74 17.06 35.07
N GLY A 101 12.36 16.38 36.14
CA GLY A 101 12.46 16.89 37.51
C GLY A 101 11.20 16.70 38.35
N THR A 102 11.24 15.78 39.31
CA THR A 102 11.71 16.09 40.68
C THR A 102 12.24 14.83 41.35
#